data_AF-A0A1W9M4T4-F1
#
_entry.id   AF-A0A1W9M4T4-F1
#
_cell.length_a   1.000
_cell.length_b   1.000
_cell.length_c   1.000
_cell.angle_alpha   90.00
_cell.angle_beta   90.00
_cell.angle_gamma   90.00
#
_symmetry.space_group_name_H-M   'P 1'
#
loop_
_entity.id
_entity.type
_entity.pdbx_description
1 polymer ?
#
loop_
_entity_poly.entity_id
_entity_poly.type
_entity_poly.pdbx_seq_one_letter_code
_entity_poly.pdbx_strand_id
1 'polypeptide(L)' 'MATGVARDMQNTFQDQLALSILRSDAAEAKAYNLRSATAVFVNQEMVPLDVAISREKMEAYLRAVAGRATKEG' A
#
# COMPACT_ATOMS: atom_id res chain seq x y z
N MET A 1 12.41 2.85 4.30
CA MET A 1 11.19 3.65 4.62
C MET A 1 10.05 3.20 3.73
N ALA A 2 8.82 3.11 4.25
CA ALA A 2 7.67 2.57 3.53
C ALA A 2 7.31 3.36 2.25
N THR A 3 7.45 4.69 2.28
CA THR A 3 7.20 5.56 1.12
C THR A 3 8.12 5.25 -0.07
N GLY A 4 9.37 4.86 0.21
CA GLY A 4 10.33 4.47 -0.83
C GLY A 4 9.96 3.14 -1.48
N VAL A 5 9.53 2.17 -0.68
CA VAL A 5 9.03 0.88 -1.18
C VAL A 5 7.77 1.08 -2.02
N ALA A 6 6.83 1.91 -1.57
CA ALA A 6 5.60 2.19 -2.31
C ALA A 6 5.87 2.80 -3.71
N ARG A 7 6.83 3.72 -3.81
CA ARG A 7 7.26 4.28 -5.11
C ARG A 7 7.90 3.24 -6.03
N ASP A 8 8.71 2.36 -5.46
CA ASP A 8 9.34 1.28 -6.23
C ASP A 8 8.28 0.29 -6.76
N MET A 9 7.28 -0.05 -5.94
CA MET A 9 6.14 -0.86 -6.38
C MET A 9 5.32 -0.18 -7.47
N GLN A 10 5.09 1.14 -7.39
CA GLN A 10 4.44 1.86 -8.50
C GLN A 10 5.23 1.73 -9.80
N ASN A 11 6.57 1.70 -9.75
CA ASN A 11 7.38 1.51 -10.95
C ASN A 11 7.34 0.07 -11.48
N THR A 12 7.19 -0.93 -10.60
CA THR A 12 7.05 -2.35 -10.97
C THR A 12 5.68 -2.68 -11.54
N PHE A 13 4.62 -2.15 -10.94
CA PHE A 13 3.23 -2.46 -11.30
C PHE A 13 2.61 -1.40 -12.22
N GLN A 14 3.30 -0.28 -12.45
CA GLN A 14 2.94 0.83 -13.36
C GLN A 14 1.43 1.09 -13.38
N ASP A 15 0.76 0.82 -14.51
CA ASP A 15 -0.66 1.08 -14.74
C ASP A 15 -1.62 0.24 -13.88
N GLN A 16 -1.11 -0.82 -13.22
CA GLN A 16 -1.91 -1.69 -12.35
C GLN A 16 -1.97 -1.19 -10.91
N LEU A 17 -1.19 -0.16 -10.55
CA LEU A 17 -1.09 0.33 -9.18
C LEU A 17 -1.20 1.87 -9.11
N ALA A 18 -2.35 2.36 -8.68
CA ALA A 18 -2.54 3.76 -8.36
C ALA A 18 -1.96 4.07 -6.96
N LEU A 19 -0.83 4.77 -6.91
CA LEU A 19 -0.20 5.19 -5.64
C LEU A 19 -0.61 6.62 -5.28
N SER A 20 -1.21 6.77 -4.10
CA SER A 20 -1.46 8.07 -3.46
C SER A 20 -0.67 8.19 -2.17
N ILE A 21 0.18 9.22 -2.06
CA ILE A 21 0.92 9.54 -0.84
C ILE A 21 0.27 10.77 -0.21
N LEU A 22 -0.47 10.56 0.86
CA LEU A 22 -1.17 11.60 1.59
C LEU A 22 -0.43 11.95 2.87
N ARG A 23 -0.51 13.21 3.29
CA ARG A 23 -0.07 13.61 4.63
C ARG A 23 -1.13 13.25 5.67
N SER A 24 -0.71 13.09 6.91
CA SER A 24 -1.59 12.76 8.04
C SER A 24 -2.69 13.80 8.30
N ASP A 25 -2.52 15.04 7.82
CA ASP A 25 -3.51 16.11 7.91
C ASP A 25 -4.56 16.12 6.77
N ALA A 26 -4.41 15.27 5.74
CA ALA A 26 -5.36 15.15 4.65
C ALA A 26 -6.73 14.63 5.15
N ALA A 27 -7.82 15.10 4.54
CA ALA A 27 -9.18 14.69 4.92
C ALA A 27 -9.39 13.16 4.83
N GLU A 28 -8.82 12.53 3.81
CA GLU A 28 -8.84 11.08 3.61
C GLU A 28 -8.04 10.32 4.68
N ALA A 29 -6.98 10.93 5.22
CA ALA A 29 -6.18 10.34 6.30
C ALA A 29 -6.90 10.40 7.66
N LYS A 30 -7.81 11.36 7.87
CA LYS A 30 -8.59 11.51 9.11
C LYS A 30 -9.54 10.34 9.37
N ALA A 31 -9.93 9.60 8.32
CA ALA A 31 -10.74 8.39 8.44
C ALA A 31 -9.95 7.22 9.05
N TYR A 32 -8.61 7.28 9.04
CA TYR A 32 -7.74 6.23 9.55
C TYR A 32 -7.10 6.67 10.88
N ASN A 33 -7.14 5.80 11.90
CA ASN A 33 -6.51 6.07 13.19
C ASN A 33 -4.99 5.85 13.12
N LEU A 34 -4.28 6.83 12.57
CA LEU A 34 -2.84 6.78 12.34
C LEU A 34 -2.08 6.96 13.66
N ARG A 35 -1.67 5.85 14.30
CA ARG A 35 -0.81 5.87 15.50
C ARG A 35 0.69 5.95 15.18
N SER A 36 1.07 5.83 13.91
CA SER A 36 2.45 5.77 13.43
C SER A 36 2.71 6.86 12.40
N ALA A 37 3.97 7.27 12.23
CA ALA A 37 4.37 8.31 11.28
C ALA A 37 4.13 7.92 9.80
N THR A 38 3.97 6.64 9.49
CA THR A 38 3.68 6.18 8.12
C THR A 38 2.85 4.90 8.15
N ALA A 39 1.71 4.90 7.46
CA ALA A 39 0.85 3.73 7.24
C ALA A 39 0.62 3.56 5.74
N VAL A 40 0.56 2.31 5.28
CA VAL A 40 0.30 1.96 3.89
C VAL A 40 -0.98 1.15 3.84
N PHE A 41 -1.85 1.49 2.89
CA PHE A 41 -3.11 0.81 2.68
C PHE A 41 -3.19 0.31 1.23
N VAL A 42 -3.76 -0.87 1.03
CA VAL A 42 -4.07 -1.45 -0.28
C VAL A 42 -5.54 -1.85 -0.25
N ASN A 43 -6.36 -1.35 -1.19
CA ASN A 43 -7.81 -1.60 -1.21
C ASN A 43 -8.51 -1.31 0.13
N GLN A 44 -8.13 -0.21 0.81
CA GLN A 44 -8.63 0.18 2.15
C GLN A 44 -8.20 -0.73 3.31
N GLU A 45 -7.46 -1.80 3.04
CA GLU A 45 -6.88 -2.66 4.08
C GLU A 45 -5.48 -2.18 4.47
N MET A 46 -5.21 -2.15 5.78
CA MET A 46 -3.92 -1.74 6.32
C MET A 46 -2.87 -2.82 6.06
N VAL A 47 -1.76 -2.44 5.42
CA VAL A 47 -0.62 -3.33 5.20
C VAL A 47 0.24 -3.35 6.48
N PRO A 48 0.64 -4.53 6.97
CA PRO A 48 1.56 -4.64 8.10
C PRO A 48 2.87 -3.87 7.85
N LEU A 49 3.39 -3.20 8.89
CA LEU A 49 4.59 -2.37 8.74
C LEU A 49 5.79 -3.14 8.18
N ASP A 50 6.02 -4.37 8.63
CA ASP A 50 7.12 -5.24 8.17
C ASP A 50 7.02 -5.56 6.67
N VAL A 51 5.80 -5.63 6.13
CA VAL A 51 5.56 -5.78 4.69
C VAL A 51 5.79 -4.44 3.98
N ALA A 52 5.22 -3.35 4.51
CA ALA A 52 5.29 -2.03 3.91
C ALA A 52 6.73 -1.46 3.79
N ILE A 53 7.66 -1.88 4.65
CA ILE A 53 9.07 -1.44 4.60
C ILE A 53 9.98 -2.38 3.81
N SER A 54 9.50 -3.54 3.36
CA SER A 54 10.26 -4.53 2.62
C SER A 54 9.77 -4.63 1.17
N ARG A 55 10.66 -4.36 0.22
CA ARG A 55 10.37 -4.43 -1.22
C ARG A 55 9.83 -5.80 -1.62
N GLU A 56 10.52 -6.87 -1.24
CA GLU A 56 10.17 -8.24 -1.61
C GLU A 56 8.83 -8.68 -1.00
N LYS A 57 8.59 -8.36 0.28
CA LYS A 57 7.33 -8.69 0.94
C LYS A 57 6.16 -7.91 0.35
N MET A 58 6.35 -6.62 0.07
CA MET A 58 5.31 -5.78 -0.53
C MET A 58 4.97 -6.25 -1.95
N GLU A 59 5.97 -6.64 -2.76
CA GLU A 59 5.73 -7.17 -4.09
C GLU A 59 4.92 -8.47 -4.05
N ALA A 60 5.32 -9.41 -3.19
CA ALA A 60 4.60 -10.67 -3.00
C ALA A 60 3.16 -10.42 -2.50
N TYR A 61 2.97 -9.47 -1.59
CA TYR A 61 1.66 -9.06 -1.09
C TYR A 61 0.77 -8.52 -2.22
N LEU A 62 1.29 -7.61 -3.04
CA LEU A 62 0.54 -7.03 -4.16
C LEU A 62 0.18 -8.07 -5.21
N ARG A 63 1.09 -8.99 -5.56
CA ARG A 63 0.79 -10.12 -6.46
C ARG A 63 -0.32 -11.01 -5.91
N ALA A 64 -0.31 -11.28 -4.60
CA ALA A 64 -1.35 -12.07 -3.96
C ALA A 64 -2.70 -11.34 -3.94
N VAL A 65 -2.72 -10.02 -3.70
CA VAL A 65 -3.94 -9.21 -3.74
C VAL A 65 -4.51 -9.12 -5.16
N ALA A 66 -3.67 -8.85 -6.16
CA ALA A 66 -4.07 -8.82 -7.56
C ALA A 66 -4.64 -10.17 -8.03
N GLY A 67 -4.05 -11.28 -7.57
CA GLY A 67 -4.56 -12.64 -7.85
C GLY A 67 -5.85 -13.01 -7.10
N ARG A 68 -6.22 -12.29 -6.03
CA ARG A 68 -7.48 -12.50 -5.29
C ARG A 68 -8.65 -11.74 -5.90
N ALA A 69 -8.41 -10.58 -6.50
CA ALA A 69 -9.44 -9.76 -7.14
C ALA A 69 -10.15 -10.45 -8.32
N THR A 70 -9.60 -11.57 -8.84
CA THR A 70 -10.21 -12.36 -9.93
C THR A 70 -11.06 -13.53 -9.44
N LYS A 71 -11.19 -13.75 -8.12
CA LYS A 71 -11.96 -14.87 -7.53
C LYS A 71 -13.29 -14.49 -6.89
N GLU A 72 -13.77 -13.28 -7.11
CA GLU A 72 -15.16 -12.90 -6.84
C GLU A 72 -15.85 -12.61 -8.18
N GLY A 73 -16.29 -13.69 -8.82
CA GLY A 73 -17.12 -13.70 -10.04
C GLY A 73 -18.16 -14.79 -9.92
#